data_AF-A0A963C204-F1
#
_entry.id   AF-A0A963C204-F1
#
_cell.length_a   1.000
_cell.length_b   1.000
_cell.length_c   1.000
_cell.angle_alpha   90.00
_cell.angle_beta   90.00
_cell.angle_gamma   90.00
#
_symmetry.space_group_name_H-M   'P 1'
#
loop_
_entity.id
_entity.type
_entity.pdbx_description
1 polymer ?
#
loop_
_entity_poly.entity_id
_entity_poly.type
_entity_poly.pdbx_seq_one_letter_code
_entity_poly.pdbx_strand_id
1 'polypeptide(L)'
;MAELRKVYLSSSFKDLEAHRAAVYRALNQNNRIKVIAMEDYVARDDRPLDACLADVASCDIYVGLFAWRYGFVPPEAGNPQQHSITQLEYEAAADKPRLVFVLSETAPWPPLMMDSVTGENGRGERINALRKHLLDARLATQFADPATLATAVSNAVNNAIQQWSDRPAGDAPRPQERKLQREVTHSLYLAHHPADTGQAGTLARELALGLERPTKLSSESLFADDERGVRLREENVIACHAAAALITPQSLPLMLADAATMAGALQVLRARSGSLALLLSNVREDELPRDWVADHTFILAPQALAGSEPLLPVRTWLAGRQPRGGSRSVGVPVCIVAMTRAELDQLENDPAVHARLTGAEQQHYADLKRALADEGIDWQARYHDSRHRWRPFHSDGHSVRMIAEEIADAVGLRGQVQQRQRHVRLQWYPFDALVKNDALLRRTYRAIAKAGCVVLVDEISLFHPTLRETFQNSPFFNNELVAIVTVSPFDPGREKVEAVLEDATRRRLAGAFDRYAVDFDPQCELAVGNERRFRRWLHCSLPATLLRLQEPQPDRSALGALAAELGEGGLQPKPDYGWGGGGRR
;
A
#
# COMPACT_ATOMS: atom_id res chain seq x y z
N MET A 1 9.65 5.94 -24.11
CA MET A 1 10.99 5.34 -23.94
C MET A 1 10.81 3.85 -23.72
N ALA A 2 11.63 3.01 -24.35
CA ALA A 2 11.45 1.55 -24.32
C ALA A 2 11.53 1.01 -22.87
N GLU A 3 10.62 0.10 -22.54
CA GLU A 3 10.56 -0.57 -21.24
C GLU A 3 11.87 -1.35 -20.98
N LEU A 4 12.45 -1.18 -19.79
CA LEU A 4 13.70 -1.82 -19.38
C LEU A 4 13.38 -3.22 -18.82
N ARG A 5 13.93 -4.27 -19.41
CA ARG A 5 13.70 -5.68 -19.03
C ARG A 5 14.76 -6.17 -18.06
N LYS A 6 14.33 -6.82 -16.97
CA LYS A 6 15.22 -7.43 -15.98
C LYS A 6 15.60 -8.84 -16.43
N VAL A 7 16.90 -9.12 -16.53
CA VAL A 7 17.44 -10.42 -16.93
C VAL A 7 18.25 -10.99 -15.77
N TYR A 8 17.82 -12.12 -15.20
CA TYR A 8 18.58 -12.82 -14.17
C TYR A 8 19.65 -13.70 -14.81
N LEU A 9 20.92 -13.53 -14.43
CA LEU A 9 22.03 -14.34 -14.91
C LEU A 9 22.47 -15.33 -13.82
N SER A 10 22.13 -16.60 -14.01
CA SER A 10 22.41 -17.73 -13.11
C SER A 10 23.51 -18.63 -13.68
N SER A 11 24.48 -19.02 -12.85
CA SER A 11 25.53 -19.99 -13.19
C SER A 11 26.24 -20.48 -11.93
N SER A 12 26.99 -21.58 -12.02
CA SER A 12 28.12 -21.77 -11.10
C SER A 12 29.18 -20.69 -11.35
N PHE A 13 29.93 -20.30 -10.32
CA PHE A 13 30.91 -19.22 -10.44
C PHE A 13 32.30 -19.72 -10.88
N LYS A 14 32.90 -20.64 -10.09
CA LYS A 14 34.31 -21.06 -10.20
C LYS A 14 34.75 -21.53 -11.60
N ASP A 15 33.90 -22.23 -12.33
CA ASP A 15 34.21 -22.79 -13.65
C ASP A 15 33.78 -21.88 -14.81
N LEU A 16 32.83 -20.97 -14.58
CA LEU A 16 32.19 -20.16 -15.62
C LEU A 16 32.51 -18.67 -15.51
N GLU A 17 33.45 -18.25 -14.66
CA GLU A 17 33.80 -16.84 -14.43
C GLU A 17 34.01 -16.05 -15.75
N ALA A 18 34.86 -16.54 -16.65
CA ALA A 18 35.13 -15.88 -17.94
C ALA A 18 33.89 -15.83 -18.86
N HIS A 19 33.07 -16.88 -18.85
CA HIS A 19 31.85 -17.01 -19.63
C HIS A 19 30.78 -16.04 -19.15
N ARG A 20 30.59 -16.00 -17.83
CA ARG A 20 29.65 -15.13 -17.14
C ARG A 20 30.00 -13.65 -17.34
N ALA A 21 31.28 -13.30 -17.21
CA ALA A 21 31.75 -11.93 -17.46
C ALA A 21 31.53 -11.49 -18.92
N ALA A 22 31.71 -12.39 -19.89
CA ALA A 22 31.43 -12.10 -21.30
C ALA A 22 29.93 -11.85 -21.55
N VAL A 23 29.06 -12.69 -20.99
CA VAL A 23 27.60 -12.54 -21.08
C VAL A 23 27.11 -11.27 -20.39
N TYR A 24 27.56 -11.02 -19.16
CA TYR A 24 27.19 -9.84 -18.39
C TYR A 24 27.56 -8.55 -19.14
N ARG A 25 28.78 -8.45 -19.68
CA ARG A 25 29.20 -7.30 -20.51
C ARG A 25 28.34 -7.13 -21.75
N ALA A 26 28.03 -8.22 -22.47
CA ALA A 26 27.24 -8.15 -23.70
C ALA A 26 25.81 -7.68 -23.43
N LEU A 27 25.17 -8.16 -22.36
CA LEU A 27 23.82 -7.75 -21.99
C LEU A 27 23.75 -6.30 -21.47
N ASN A 28 24.74 -5.86 -20.69
CA ASN A 28 24.80 -4.48 -20.18
C ASN A 28 25.06 -3.41 -21.23
N GLN A 29 25.51 -3.78 -22.44
CA GLN A 29 25.61 -2.83 -23.57
C GLN A 29 24.23 -2.46 -24.15
N ASN A 30 23.17 -3.19 -23.79
CA ASN A 30 21.82 -2.92 -24.26
C ASN A 30 21.04 -2.06 -23.26
N ASN A 31 20.72 -0.82 -23.64
CA ASN A 31 19.97 0.13 -22.80
C ASN A 31 18.51 -0.27 -22.52
N ARG A 32 18.03 -1.39 -23.07
CA ARG A 32 16.72 -2.00 -22.79
C ARG A 32 16.80 -3.13 -21.77
N ILE A 33 17.99 -3.45 -21.25
CA ILE A 33 18.22 -4.57 -20.35
C ILE A 33 18.82 -4.07 -19.04
N LYS A 34 18.29 -4.54 -17.91
CA LYS A 34 18.94 -4.50 -16.61
C LYS A 34 19.32 -5.92 -16.23
N VAL A 35 20.63 -6.20 -16.18
CA VAL A 35 21.10 -7.52 -15.72
C VAL A 35 21.05 -7.54 -14.19
N ILE A 36 20.60 -8.67 -13.62
CA ILE A 36 20.71 -8.98 -12.20
C ILE A 36 21.65 -10.17 -12.09
N ALA A 37 22.83 -9.93 -11.51
CA ALA A 37 23.93 -10.88 -11.53
C ALA A 37 24.78 -10.72 -10.27
N MET A 38 25.44 -11.79 -9.83
CA MET A 38 26.26 -11.79 -8.61
C MET A 38 27.33 -10.69 -8.55
N GLU A 39 27.75 -10.16 -9.69
CA GLU A 39 28.72 -9.08 -9.88
C GLU A 39 28.22 -7.69 -9.42
N ASP A 40 26.91 -7.48 -9.32
CA ASP A 40 26.32 -6.19 -8.92
C ASP A 40 26.34 -5.96 -7.39
N TYR A 41 26.78 -6.96 -6.61
CA TYR A 41 26.69 -6.94 -5.16
C TYR A 41 28.05 -6.59 -4.56
N VAL A 42 28.19 -5.34 -4.13
CA VAL A 42 29.36 -4.89 -3.37
C VAL A 42 29.25 -5.46 -1.95
N ALA A 43 30.10 -6.44 -1.65
CA ALA A 43 30.35 -7.03 -0.33
C ALA A 43 29.23 -7.89 0.30
N ARG A 44 29.28 -9.21 0.05
CA ARG A 44 29.02 -10.35 0.99
C ARG A 44 29.08 -11.68 0.22
N ASP A 45 29.95 -12.58 0.65
CA ASP A 45 30.19 -13.90 0.02
C ASP A 45 29.12 -14.95 0.38
N ASP A 46 28.11 -14.58 1.16
CA ASP A 46 27.05 -15.44 1.68
C ASP A 46 25.67 -14.85 1.40
N ARG A 47 25.07 -15.21 0.25
CA ARG A 47 23.69 -14.85 -0.06
C ARG A 47 22.74 -15.92 0.49
N PRO A 48 21.76 -15.57 1.36
CA PRO A 48 20.70 -16.50 1.75
C PRO A 48 19.92 -16.95 0.52
N LEU A 49 19.55 -18.22 0.44
CA LEU A 49 18.82 -18.83 -0.69
C LEU A 49 17.57 -18.00 -1.06
N ASP A 50 16.84 -17.52 -0.05
CA ASP A 50 15.64 -16.68 -0.21
C ASP A 50 15.87 -15.43 -1.06
N ALA A 51 17.04 -14.79 -0.95
CA ALA A 51 17.35 -13.60 -1.72
C ALA A 51 17.59 -13.92 -3.20
N CYS A 52 18.29 -15.02 -3.51
CA CYS A 52 18.44 -15.49 -4.90
C CYS A 52 17.08 -15.81 -5.52
N LEU A 53 16.21 -16.50 -4.78
CA LEU A 53 14.87 -16.84 -5.26
C LEU A 53 13.99 -15.60 -5.43
N ALA A 54 14.10 -14.60 -4.56
CA ALA A 54 13.41 -13.31 -4.71
C ALA A 54 13.91 -12.53 -5.94
N ASP A 55 15.22 -12.55 -6.21
CA ASP A 55 15.79 -11.91 -7.39
C ASP A 55 15.32 -12.58 -8.68
N VAL A 56 15.34 -13.92 -8.74
CA VAL A 56 14.73 -14.70 -9.82
C VAL A 56 13.26 -14.35 -9.95
N ALA A 57 12.51 -14.29 -8.84
CA ALA A 57 11.10 -13.92 -8.81
C ALA A 57 10.84 -12.54 -9.45
N SER A 58 11.76 -11.59 -9.28
CA SER A 58 11.63 -10.21 -9.74
C SER A 58 12.04 -9.94 -11.20
N CYS A 59 12.61 -10.94 -11.89
CA CYS A 59 13.12 -10.80 -13.26
C CYS A 59 12.09 -11.19 -14.33
N ASP A 60 12.24 -10.63 -15.54
CA ASP A 60 11.38 -10.90 -16.69
C ASP A 60 11.87 -12.11 -17.50
N ILE A 61 13.19 -12.33 -17.54
CA ILE A 61 13.85 -13.41 -18.28
C ILE A 61 14.90 -14.06 -17.38
N TYR A 62 14.94 -15.39 -17.38
CA TYR A 62 15.98 -16.18 -16.71
C TYR A 62 17.00 -16.66 -17.74
N VAL A 63 18.29 -16.44 -17.48
CA VAL A 63 19.41 -16.98 -18.25
C VAL A 63 20.21 -17.90 -17.33
N GLY A 64 20.29 -19.19 -17.69
CA GLY A 64 21.04 -20.20 -16.93
C GLY A 64 22.22 -20.73 -17.73
N LEU A 65 23.43 -20.66 -17.15
CA LEU A 65 24.66 -21.18 -17.76
C LEU A 65 25.14 -22.42 -16.99
N PHE A 66 25.30 -23.54 -17.68
CA PHE A 66 25.65 -24.83 -17.07
C PHE A 66 26.85 -25.47 -17.77
N ALA A 67 27.91 -25.77 -17.01
CA ALA A 67 29.06 -26.53 -17.46
C ALA A 67 29.15 -27.87 -16.71
N TRP A 68 30.27 -28.16 -16.05
CA TRP A 68 30.56 -29.46 -15.42
C TRP A 68 30.62 -29.42 -13.89
N ARG A 69 30.30 -28.27 -13.28
CA ARG A 69 30.07 -28.16 -11.82
C ARG A 69 28.59 -28.11 -11.50
N TYR A 70 28.17 -28.83 -10.47
CA TYR A 70 26.79 -28.77 -9.96
C TYR A 70 26.51 -27.47 -9.19
N GLY A 71 27.54 -26.90 -8.57
CA GLY A 71 27.45 -25.66 -7.78
C GLY A 71 27.35 -25.92 -6.28
N PHE A 72 27.04 -24.86 -5.52
CA PHE A 72 26.90 -24.91 -4.07
C PHE A 72 25.50 -25.42 -3.68
N VAL A 73 25.44 -26.34 -2.72
CA VAL A 73 24.21 -26.88 -2.15
C VAL A 73 24.00 -26.27 -0.75
N PRO A 74 22.96 -25.45 -0.54
CA PRO A 74 22.71 -24.83 0.77
C PRO A 74 22.22 -25.88 1.79
N PRO A 75 22.66 -25.82 3.06
CA PRO A 75 22.34 -26.81 4.10
C PRO A 75 20.96 -26.63 4.77
N GLU A 76 20.09 -25.77 4.25
CA GLU A 76 18.84 -25.33 4.90
C GLU A 76 17.74 -26.41 4.94
N ALA A 77 16.88 -26.36 5.97
CA ALA A 77 15.76 -27.30 6.18
C ALA A 77 14.72 -27.31 5.04
N GLY A 78 14.68 -26.26 4.21
CA GLY A 78 13.80 -26.12 3.05
C GLY A 78 14.30 -26.77 1.74
N ASN A 79 15.45 -27.45 1.75
CA ASN A 79 16.04 -28.12 0.58
C ASN A 79 16.17 -29.65 0.76
N PRO A 80 15.06 -30.40 0.91
CA PRO A 80 15.11 -31.83 1.19
C PRO A 80 15.69 -32.66 0.03
N GLN A 81 15.61 -32.16 -1.20
CA GLN A 81 16.23 -32.78 -2.38
C GLN A 81 17.72 -32.41 -2.56
N GLN A 82 18.25 -31.56 -1.67
CA GLN A 82 19.65 -31.14 -1.65
C GLN A 82 20.11 -30.51 -2.99
N HIS A 83 19.21 -29.80 -3.67
CA HIS A 83 19.50 -29.16 -4.96
C HIS A 83 20.52 -28.02 -4.80
N SER A 84 21.35 -27.78 -5.83
CA SER A 84 22.23 -26.61 -5.84
C SER A 84 21.47 -25.32 -6.04
N ILE A 85 22.05 -24.18 -5.62
CA ILE A 85 21.44 -22.85 -5.82
C ILE A 85 21.05 -22.65 -7.29
N THR A 86 21.95 -22.95 -8.23
CA THR A 86 21.70 -22.78 -9.67
C THR A 86 20.51 -23.62 -10.15
N GLN A 87 20.32 -24.83 -9.61
CA GLN A 87 19.16 -25.66 -9.94
C GLN A 87 17.87 -25.10 -9.32
N LEU A 88 17.91 -24.66 -8.05
CA LEU A 88 16.77 -24.04 -7.38
C LEU A 88 16.32 -22.76 -8.09
N GLU A 89 17.26 -21.94 -8.57
CA GLU A 89 16.97 -20.76 -9.40
C GLU A 89 16.30 -21.13 -10.73
N TYR A 90 16.77 -22.18 -11.41
CA TYR A 90 16.16 -22.69 -12.64
C TYR A 90 14.73 -23.22 -12.43
N GLU A 91 14.50 -23.90 -11.31
CA GLU A 91 13.20 -24.43 -10.90
C GLU A 91 12.23 -23.29 -10.55
N ALA A 92 12.70 -22.28 -9.81
CA ALA A 92 11.91 -21.10 -9.45
C ALA A 92 11.53 -20.21 -10.65
N ALA A 93 12.27 -20.31 -11.76
CA ALA A 93 11.98 -19.58 -12.99
C ALA A 93 11.00 -20.31 -13.93
N ALA A 94 10.28 -21.34 -13.47
CA ALA A 94 9.41 -22.17 -14.31
C ALA A 94 8.30 -21.40 -15.06
N ASP A 95 7.86 -20.27 -14.51
CA ASP A 95 6.81 -19.39 -15.07
C ASP A 95 7.35 -18.33 -16.05
N LYS A 96 8.66 -18.32 -16.32
CA LYS A 96 9.35 -17.30 -17.11
C LYS A 96 9.99 -17.88 -18.37
N PRO A 97 10.29 -17.03 -19.37
CA PRO A 97 11.22 -17.39 -20.43
C PRO A 97 12.56 -17.81 -19.83
N ARG A 98 12.87 -19.10 -19.90
CA ARG A 98 14.15 -19.68 -19.48
C ARG A 98 15.03 -19.90 -20.70
N LEU A 99 16.11 -19.15 -20.78
CA LEU A 99 17.14 -19.28 -21.82
C LEU A 99 18.31 -20.04 -21.22
N VAL A 100 18.36 -21.33 -21.50
CA VAL A 100 19.36 -22.24 -20.91
C VAL A 100 20.50 -22.44 -21.90
N PHE A 101 21.73 -22.36 -21.40
CA PHE A 101 22.95 -22.58 -22.17
C PHE A 101 23.80 -23.65 -21.49
N VAL A 102 24.10 -24.71 -22.22
CA VAL A 102 24.85 -25.87 -21.69
C VAL A 102 26.15 -26.04 -22.48
N LEU A 103 27.27 -26.17 -21.79
CA LEU A 103 28.56 -26.40 -22.43
C LEU A 103 28.52 -27.68 -23.27
N SER A 104 28.98 -27.60 -24.52
CA SER A 104 29.10 -28.75 -25.43
C SER A 104 29.99 -29.83 -24.84
N GLU A 105 29.65 -31.10 -25.05
CA GLU A 105 30.49 -32.22 -24.63
C GLU A 105 31.85 -32.26 -25.35
N THR A 106 31.94 -31.62 -26.52
CA THR A 106 33.18 -31.53 -27.31
C THR A 106 34.02 -30.30 -27.00
N ALA A 107 33.55 -29.41 -26.11
CA ALA A 107 34.28 -28.19 -25.77
C ALA A 107 35.47 -28.51 -24.84
N PRO A 108 36.64 -27.87 -25.03
CA PRO A 108 37.75 -28.04 -24.12
C PRO A 108 37.40 -27.46 -22.74
N TRP A 109 37.55 -28.26 -21.68
CA TRP A 109 37.27 -27.83 -20.31
C TRP A 109 38.36 -28.29 -19.33
N PRO A 110 38.78 -27.45 -18.35
CA PRO A 110 39.77 -27.85 -17.37
C PRO A 110 39.27 -29.02 -16.50
N PRO A 111 39.98 -30.16 -16.41
CA PRO A 111 39.55 -31.30 -15.59
C PRO A 111 39.30 -30.93 -14.11
N LEU A 112 40.11 -30.03 -13.54
CA LEU A 112 39.94 -29.56 -12.16
C LEU A 112 38.65 -28.76 -11.92
N MET A 113 37.96 -28.36 -12.99
CA MET A 113 36.67 -27.67 -12.95
C MET A 113 35.50 -28.62 -13.23
N MET A 114 35.70 -29.94 -13.12
CA MET A 114 34.67 -30.95 -13.32
C MET A 114 34.41 -31.72 -12.01
N ASP A 115 33.14 -31.86 -11.64
CA ASP A 115 32.75 -32.61 -10.42
C ASP A 115 33.13 -34.10 -10.52
N SER A 116 33.21 -34.65 -11.74
CA SER A 116 33.67 -36.03 -11.99
C SER A 116 35.14 -36.27 -11.64
N VAL A 117 35.97 -35.22 -11.66
CA VAL A 117 37.41 -35.30 -11.38
C VAL A 117 37.71 -34.87 -9.94
N THR A 118 37.06 -33.81 -9.47
CA THR A 118 37.23 -33.30 -8.09
C THR A 118 36.55 -34.17 -7.05
N GLY A 119 35.53 -34.93 -7.46
CA GLY A 119 34.73 -35.79 -6.59
C GLY A 119 33.63 -35.07 -5.81
N GLU A 120 33.47 -33.77 -5.99
CA GLU A 120 32.40 -32.97 -5.40
C GLU A 120 31.02 -33.42 -5.92
N ASN A 121 29.96 -33.14 -5.14
CA ASN A 121 28.55 -33.34 -5.53
C ASN A 121 28.22 -34.71 -6.15
N GLY A 122 28.83 -35.78 -5.64
CA GLY A 122 28.59 -37.14 -6.13
C GLY A 122 29.36 -37.47 -7.42
N ARG A 123 30.63 -37.04 -7.54
CA ARG A 123 31.54 -37.41 -8.64
C ARG A 123 30.93 -37.17 -10.03
N GLY A 124 30.21 -36.05 -10.18
CA GLY A 124 29.59 -35.65 -11.44
C GLY A 124 28.21 -36.24 -11.72
N GLU A 125 27.70 -37.19 -10.91
CA GLU A 125 26.36 -37.79 -11.12
C GLU A 125 25.26 -36.72 -11.15
N ARG A 126 25.29 -35.77 -10.21
CA ARG A 126 24.26 -34.73 -10.07
C ARG A 126 24.25 -33.73 -11.21
N ILE A 127 25.42 -33.23 -11.63
CA ILE A 127 25.52 -32.32 -12.78
C ILE A 127 25.18 -33.04 -14.09
N ASN A 128 25.55 -34.31 -14.25
CA ASN A 128 25.17 -35.09 -15.43
C ASN A 128 23.66 -35.28 -15.52
N ALA A 129 22.98 -35.58 -14.40
CA ALA A 129 21.53 -35.68 -14.35
C ALA A 129 20.84 -34.34 -14.70
N LEU A 130 21.33 -33.23 -14.15
CA LEU A 130 20.81 -31.90 -14.45
C LEU A 130 21.02 -31.53 -15.92
N ARG A 131 22.23 -31.71 -16.47
CA ARG A 131 22.55 -31.45 -17.88
C ARG A 131 21.64 -32.26 -18.81
N LYS A 132 21.46 -33.54 -18.51
CA LYS A 132 20.54 -34.41 -19.27
C LYS A 132 19.12 -33.86 -19.24
N HIS A 133 18.60 -33.49 -18.07
CA HIS A 133 17.27 -32.88 -17.94
C HIS A 133 17.12 -31.59 -18.78
N LEU A 134 18.12 -30.71 -18.74
CA LEU A 134 18.12 -29.45 -19.49
C LEU A 134 18.16 -29.65 -21.01
N LEU A 135 18.93 -30.64 -21.49
CA LEU A 135 19.03 -30.99 -22.90
C LEU A 135 17.76 -31.72 -23.41
N ASP A 136 17.22 -32.66 -22.63
CA ASP A 136 16.03 -33.44 -23.00
C ASP A 136 14.77 -32.57 -23.08
N ALA A 137 14.69 -31.51 -22.26
CA ALA A 137 13.59 -30.56 -22.29
C ALA A 137 13.53 -29.71 -23.58
N ARG A 138 14.52 -29.82 -24.49
CA ARG A 138 14.72 -28.95 -25.68
C ARG A 138 14.79 -27.45 -25.34
N LEU A 139 15.11 -27.11 -24.10
CA LEU A 139 15.21 -25.72 -23.61
C LEU A 139 16.64 -25.15 -23.69
N ALA A 140 17.64 -25.98 -24.01
CA ALA A 140 19.04 -25.63 -23.93
C ALA A 140 19.71 -25.40 -25.30
N THR A 141 20.46 -24.30 -25.42
CA THR A 141 21.40 -24.03 -26.52
C THR A 141 22.81 -24.45 -26.09
N GLN A 142 23.55 -25.13 -26.98
CA GLN A 142 24.92 -25.51 -26.67
C GLN A 142 25.92 -24.38 -26.95
N PHE A 143 26.97 -24.27 -26.14
CA PHE A 143 28.08 -23.33 -26.36
C PHE A 143 29.44 -24.02 -26.16
N ALA A 144 30.52 -23.44 -26.70
CA ALA A 144 31.87 -23.99 -26.56
C ALA A 144 32.87 -23.02 -25.93
N ASP A 145 32.67 -21.71 -26.12
CA ASP A 145 33.58 -20.67 -25.64
C ASP A 145 32.81 -19.41 -25.20
N PRO A 146 33.46 -18.47 -24.46
CA PRO A 146 32.81 -17.27 -23.95
C PRO A 146 32.22 -16.34 -25.02
N ALA A 147 32.84 -16.25 -26.21
CA ALA A 147 32.42 -15.32 -27.25
C ALA A 147 31.20 -15.82 -28.01
N THR A 148 31.18 -17.12 -28.35
CA THR A 148 30.01 -17.78 -28.94
C THR A 148 28.85 -17.77 -27.96
N LEU A 149 29.10 -18.00 -26.67
CA LEU A 149 28.09 -17.91 -25.62
C LEU A 149 27.50 -16.50 -25.53
N ALA A 150 28.31 -15.45 -25.37
CA ALA A 150 27.81 -14.08 -25.21
C ALA A 150 26.95 -13.63 -26.40
N THR A 151 27.33 -14.02 -27.62
CA THR A 151 26.55 -13.77 -28.84
C THR A 151 25.22 -14.51 -28.82
N ALA A 152 25.24 -15.81 -28.49
CA ALA A 152 24.04 -16.64 -28.42
C ALA A 152 23.06 -16.15 -27.36
N VAL A 153 23.54 -15.78 -26.16
CA VAL A 153 22.72 -15.20 -25.09
C VAL A 153 22.10 -13.89 -25.54
N SER A 154 22.89 -12.97 -26.09
CA SER A 154 22.40 -11.66 -26.52
C SER A 154 21.30 -11.77 -27.57
N ASN A 155 21.48 -12.66 -28.55
CA ASN A 155 20.47 -12.93 -29.59
C ASN A 155 19.21 -13.56 -28.99
N ALA A 156 19.35 -14.55 -28.11
CA ALA A 156 18.22 -15.21 -27.48
C ALA A 156 17.39 -14.24 -26.60
N VAL A 157 18.07 -13.40 -25.81
CA VAL A 157 17.42 -12.38 -24.97
C VAL A 157 16.72 -11.34 -25.85
N ASN A 158 17.37 -10.84 -26.90
CA ASN A 158 16.74 -9.89 -27.83
C ASN A 158 15.51 -10.49 -28.52
N ASN A 159 15.57 -11.75 -28.95
CA ASN A 159 14.43 -12.45 -29.54
C ASN A 159 13.30 -12.62 -28.54
N ALA A 160 13.61 -12.98 -27.29
CA ALA A 160 12.61 -13.07 -26.23
C ALA A 160 11.94 -11.72 -25.97
N ILE A 161 12.69 -10.61 -25.99
CA ILE A 161 12.16 -9.25 -25.84
C ILE A 161 11.27 -8.86 -27.02
N GLN A 162 11.64 -9.23 -28.26
CA GLN A 162 10.84 -8.93 -29.46
C GLN A 162 9.54 -9.75 -29.52
N GLN A 163 9.61 -11.06 -29.25
CA GLN A 163 8.43 -11.93 -29.18
C GLN A 163 7.43 -11.48 -28.10
N TRP A 164 7.93 -10.83 -27.04
CA TRP A 164 7.10 -10.20 -26.02
C TRP A 164 6.45 -8.89 -26.49
N SER A 165 7.12 -8.14 -27.36
CA SER A 165 6.65 -6.87 -27.93
C SER A 165 5.63 -7.07 -29.06
N ASP A 166 5.74 -8.17 -29.80
CA ASP A 166 4.89 -8.51 -30.96
C ASP A 166 3.61 -9.28 -30.60
N ARG A 167 3.38 -9.62 -29.32
CA ARG A 167 2.11 -10.22 -28.89
C ARG A 167 1.00 -9.16 -28.96
N PRO A 168 -0.13 -9.42 -29.64
CA PRO A 168 -1.31 -8.58 -29.49
C PRO A 168 -1.70 -8.58 -28.00
N ALA A 169 -2.02 -7.39 -27.47
CA ALA A 169 -2.17 -7.09 -26.04
C ALA A 169 -3.22 -7.93 -25.26
N GLY A 170 -3.82 -8.94 -25.88
CA GLY A 170 -4.86 -9.80 -25.32
C GLY A 170 -4.38 -11.10 -24.65
N ASP A 171 -3.25 -11.72 -25.06
CA ASP A 171 -3.04 -13.16 -24.79
C ASP A 171 -1.69 -13.59 -24.19
N ALA A 172 -0.88 -12.68 -23.65
CA ALA A 172 0.17 -13.09 -22.72
C ALA A 172 -0.44 -13.33 -21.33
N PRO A 173 -0.09 -14.41 -20.60
CA PRO A 173 -0.27 -14.38 -19.15
C PRO A 173 0.53 -13.19 -18.65
N ARG A 174 -0.16 -12.13 -18.22
CA ARG A 174 0.47 -10.96 -17.59
C ARG A 174 1.38 -11.51 -16.49
N PRO A 175 2.63 -11.01 -16.33
CA PRO A 175 3.41 -11.32 -15.13
C PRO A 175 2.44 -11.07 -13.98
N GLN A 176 2.13 -12.11 -13.21
CA GLN A 176 0.95 -12.14 -12.34
C GLN A 176 0.93 -10.81 -11.59
N GLU A 177 0.09 -9.87 -12.07
CA GLU A 177 0.21 -8.49 -11.66
C GLU A 177 -0.11 -8.53 -10.18
N ARG A 178 0.91 -8.31 -9.34
CA ARG A 178 0.75 -8.42 -7.89
C ARG A 178 -0.49 -7.62 -7.55
N LYS A 179 -1.54 -8.31 -7.12
CA LYS A 179 -2.82 -7.70 -6.80
C LYS A 179 -2.52 -6.63 -5.75
N LEU A 180 -2.58 -5.37 -6.16
CA LEU A 180 -2.15 -4.28 -5.28
C LEU A 180 -3.08 -4.31 -4.06
N GLN A 181 -2.52 -4.23 -2.85
CA GLN A 181 -3.39 -4.10 -1.70
C GLN A 181 -4.19 -2.81 -1.89
N ARG A 182 -5.52 -2.92 -1.85
CA ARG A 182 -6.48 -1.81 -2.03
C ARG A 182 -6.56 -1.21 -3.44
N GLU A 183 -6.34 -2.02 -4.48
CA GLU A 183 -6.68 -1.61 -5.86
C GLU A 183 -8.17 -1.29 -6.03
N VAL A 184 -8.47 -0.15 -6.65
CA VAL A 184 -9.84 0.29 -6.95
C VAL A 184 -10.20 -0.21 -8.35
N THR A 185 -10.97 -1.29 -8.38
CA THR A 185 -11.23 -2.09 -9.58
C THR A 185 -12.60 -1.85 -10.19
N HIS A 186 -13.52 -1.23 -9.45
CA HIS A 186 -14.92 -1.04 -9.84
C HIS A 186 -15.27 0.45 -9.92
N SER A 187 -16.25 0.80 -10.76
CA SER A 187 -16.72 2.17 -10.89
C SER A 187 -17.65 2.57 -9.74
N LEU A 188 -18.56 1.69 -9.37
CA LEU A 188 -19.64 1.95 -8.41
C LEU A 188 -19.84 0.75 -7.52
N TYR A 189 -20.00 1.00 -6.23
CA TYR A 189 -20.63 0.09 -5.30
C TYR A 189 -22.10 0.46 -5.13
N LEU A 190 -23.01 -0.42 -5.50
CA LEU A 190 -24.44 -0.25 -5.26
C LEU A 190 -24.88 -1.15 -4.11
N ALA A 191 -25.00 -0.54 -2.93
CA ALA A 191 -25.53 -1.17 -1.74
C ALA A 191 -27.07 -1.21 -1.82
N HIS A 192 -27.67 -2.32 -1.42
CA HIS A 192 -29.12 -2.49 -1.45
C HIS A 192 -29.57 -3.46 -0.35
N HIS A 193 -30.84 -3.40 0.03
CA HIS A 193 -31.43 -4.42 0.89
C HIS A 193 -31.70 -5.70 0.06
N PRO A 194 -31.67 -6.93 0.64
CA PRO A 194 -32.02 -8.17 -0.07
C PRO A 194 -33.36 -8.13 -0.81
N ALA A 195 -34.35 -7.43 -0.27
CA ALA A 195 -35.67 -7.21 -0.89
C ALA A 195 -35.57 -6.53 -2.27
N ASP A 196 -34.54 -5.72 -2.51
CA ASP A 196 -34.39 -4.93 -3.74
C ASP A 196 -33.49 -5.58 -4.79
N THR A 197 -33.05 -6.83 -4.57
CA THR A 197 -32.01 -7.49 -5.40
C THR A 197 -32.30 -7.42 -6.90
N GLY A 198 -33.55 -7.63 -7.32
CA GLY A 198 -33.93 -7.57 -8.73
C GLY A 198 -33.81 -6.16 -9.32
N GLN A 199 -34.22 -5.14 -8.57
CA GLN A 199 -34.15 -3.75 -9.00
C GLN A 199 -32.71 -3.23 -9.00
N ALA A 200 -31.94 -3.56 -7.96
CA ALA A 200 -30.51 -3.25 -7.87
C ALA A 200 -29.72 -3.86 -9.02
N GLY A 201 -30.00 -5.11 -9.39
CA GLY A 201 -29.37 -5.78 -10.54
C GLY A 201 -29.65 -5.09 -11.86
N THR A 202 -30.88 -4.61 -12.07
CA THR A 202 -31.24 -3.86 -13.28
C THR A 202 -30.54 -2.51 -13.33
N LEU A 203 -30.60 -1.76 -12.22
CA LEU A 203 -29.97 -0.45 -12.10
C LEU A 203 -28.45 -0.52 -12.26
N ALA A 204 -27.80 -1.54 -11.71
CA ALA A 204 -26.37 -1.75 -11.86
C ALA A 204 -25.95 -1.94 -13.32
N ARG A 205 -26.69 -2.78 -14.08
CA ARG A 205 -26.44 -2.98 -15.52
C ARG A 205 -26.59 -1.68 -16.30
N GLU A 206 -27.65 -0.92 -16.03
CA GLU A 206 -27.86 0.34 -16.71
C GLU A 206 -26.83 1.40 -16.33
N LEU A 207 -26.43 1.49 -15.07
CA LEU A 207 -25.40 2.44 -14.64
C LEU A 207 -24.01 2.05 -15.15
N ALA A 208 -23.76 0.76 -15.40
CA ALA A 208 -22.50 0.27 -15.96
C ALA A 208 -22.30 0.67 -17.44
N LEU A 209 -23.36 1.00 -18.18
CA LEU A 209 -23.26 1.36 -19.58
C LEU A 209 -22.40 2.62 -19.77
N GLY A 210 -21.31 2.49 -20.54
CA GLY A 210 -20.37 3.57 -20.82
C GLY A 210 -19.25 3.72 -19.79
N LEU A 211 -19.17 2.87 -18.77
CA LEU A 211 -18.05 2.85 -17.81
C LEU A 211 -16.98 1.85 -18.24
N GLU A 212 -15.70 2.21 -18.05
CA GLU A 212 -14.58 1.30 -18.30
C GLU A 212 -14.47 0.16 -17.26
N ARG A 213 -15.03 0.35 -16.06
CA ARG A 213 -14.93 -0.61 -14.94
C ARG A 213 -16.31 -1.08 -14.49
N PRO A 214 -16.45 -2.34 -14.02
CA PRO A 214 -17.73 -2.91 -13.63
C PRO A 214 -18.33 -2.25 -12.38
N THR A 215 -19.63 -2.47 -12.18
CA THR A 215 -20.37 -2.13 -10.95
C THR A 215 -20.39 -3.32 -10.00
N LYS A 216 -20.22 -3.09 -8.71
CA LYS A 216 -20.28 -4.11 -7.66
C LYS A 216 -21.61 -4.04 -6.92
N LEU A 217 -22.26 -5.19 -6.74
CA LEU A 217 -23.52 -5.33 -6.00
C LEU A 217 -23.28 -6.14 -4.72
N SER A 218 -23.99 -5.79 -3.66
CA SER A 218 -24.02 -6.60 -2.44
C SER A 218 -25.23 -6.25 -1.58
N SER A 219 -25.99 -7.27 -1.22
CA SER A 219 -27.14 -7.21 -0.32
C SER A 219 -26.79 -7.27 1.17
N GLU A 220 -25.56 -7.69 1.51
CA GLU A 220 -25.14 -8.01 2.88
C GLU A 220 -24.48 -6.82 3.62
N SER A 221 -24.52 -5.63 3.02
CA SER A 221 -23.64 -4.53 3.42
C SER A 221 -24.26 -3.46 4.30
N LEU A 222 -25.55 -3.17 4.11
CA LEU A 222 -26.22 -2.08 4.81
C LEU A 222 -26.51 -2.43 6.28
N PHE A 223 -26.67 -3.71 6.59
CA PHE A 223 -27.12 -4.20 7.91
C PHE A 223 -26.15 -5.17 8.56
N ALA A 224 -24.89 -5.16 8.14
CA ALA A 224 -23.87 -5.96 8.80
C ALA A 224 -23.65 -5.46 10.24
N ASP A 225 -24.06 -6.28 11.20
CA ASP A 225 -23.90 -6.10 12.64
C ASP A 225 -22.76 -6.97 13.22
N ASP A 226 -22.20 -7.87 12.42
CA ASP A 226 -21.07 -8.72 12.77
C ASP A 226 -19.75 -8.29 12.09
N GLU A 227 -18.63 -8.78 12.63
CA GLU A 227 -17.30 -8.44 12.09
C GLU A 227 -17.14 -8.86 10.62
N ARG A 228 -17.77 -9.97 10.20
CA ARG A 228 -17.65 -10.51 8.85
C ARG A 228 -18.33 -9.61 7.83
N GLY A 229 -19.57 -9.20 8.09
CA GLY A 229 -20.31 -8.31 7.22
C GLY A 229 -19.70 -6.91 7.17
N VAL A 230 -19.20 -6.39 8.30
CA VAL A 230 -18.50 -5.10 8.35
C VAL A 230 -17.23 -5.15 7.50
N ARG A 231 -16.45 -6.24 7.58
CA ARG A 231 -15.29 -6.48 6.73
C ARG A 231 -15.67 -6.56 5.26
N LEU A 232 -16.75 -7.28 4.93
CA LEU A 232 -17.21 -7.42 3.54
C LEU A 232 -17.67 -6.07 2.97
N ARG A 233 -18.41 -5.26 3.74
CA ARG A 233 -18.77 -3.88 3.37
C ARG A 233 -17.53 -3.06 3.09
N GLU A 234 -16.56 -3.10 4.00
CA GLU A 234 -15.28 -2.38 3.88
C GLU A 234 -14.55 -2.79 2.59
N GLU A 235 -14.38 -4.09 2.33
CA GLU A 235 -13.73 -4.61 1.12
C GLU A 235 -14.47 -4.23 -0.17
N ASN A 236 -15.79 -4.18 -0.14
CA ASN A 236 -16.60 -3.79 -1.29
C ASN A 236 -16.46 -2.30 -1.61
N VAL A 237 -16.58 -1.42 -0.61
CA VAL A 237 -16.56 0.02 -0.85
C VAL A 237 -15.17 0.52 -1.24
N ILE A 238 -14.09 -0.01 -0.63
CA ILE A 238 -12.73 0.45 -0.92
C ILE A 238 -12.26 0.04 -2.32
N ALA A 239 -12.91 -0.96 -2.93
CA ALA A 239 -12.64 -1.40 -4.29
C ALA A 239 -13.36 -0.56 -5.36
N CYS A 240 -14.18 0.43 -4.97
CA CYS A 240 -15.05 1.18 -5.87
C CYS A 240 -14.76 2.69 -5.91
N HIS A 241 -14.98 3.33 -7.06
CA HIS A 241 -14.80 4.77 -7.25
C HIS A 241 -15.95 5.64 -6.73
N ALA A 242 -17.12 5.05 -6.51
CA ALA A 242 -18.27 5.70 -5.91
C ALA A 242 -19.08 4.69 -5.12
N ALA A 243 -19.92 5.16 -4.21
CA ALA A 243 -20.91 4.34 -3.51
C ALA A 243 -22.30 4.94 -3.66
N ALA A 244 -23.30 4.09 -3.85
CA ALA A 244 -24.70 4.47 -3.83
C ALA A 244 -25.51 3.45 -3.00
N ALA A 245 -26.58 3.91 -2.36
CA ALA A 245 -27.54 3.05 -1.68
C ALA A 245 -28.91 3.15 -2.35
N LEU A 246 -29.48 2.01 -2.76
CA LEU A 246 -30.84 1.93 -3.29
C LEU A 246 -31.85 1.85 -2.14
N ILE A 247 -32.87 2.70 -2.19
CA ILE A 247 -33.98 2.71 -1.24
C ILE A 247 -35.29 2.66 -2.03
N THR A 248 -36.16 1.73 -1.65
CA THR A 248 -37.45 1.47 -2.30
C THR A 248 -38.56 1.41 -1.25
N PRO A 249 -39.85 1.44 -1.63
CA PRO A 249 -40.95 1.23 -0.68
C PRO A 249 -40.90 -0.14 0.00
N GLN A 250 -40.23 -1.13 -0.61
CA GLN A 250 -40.11 -2.48 -0.06
C GLN A 250 -39.01 -2.54 1.00
N SER A 251 -37.90 -1.83 0.79
CA SER A 251 -36.77 -1.83 1.72
C SER A 251 -36.82 -0.76 2.78
N LEU A 252 -37.44 0.40 2.53
CA LEU A 252 -37.47 1.52 3.47
C LEU A 252 -38.01 1.12 4.85
N PRO A 253 -39.15 0.41 5.00
CA PRO A 253 -39.64 0.00 6.33
C PRO A 253 -38.65 -0.92 7.06
N LEU A 254 -37.94 -1.78 6.31
CA LEU A 254 -36.94 -2.71 6.85
C LEU A 254 -35.66 -1.97 7.26
N MET A 255 -35.25 -0.96 6.49
CA MET A 255 -34.15 -0.06 6.82
C MET A 255 -34.45 0.80 8.05
N LEU A 256 -35.69 1.26 8.20
CA LEU A 256 -36.11 2.05 9.36
C LEU A 256 -36.16 1.22 10.64
N ALA A 257 -36.41 -0.10 10.55
CA ALA A 257 -36.39 -0.98 11.71
C ALA A 257 -35.02 -1.04 12.41
N ASP A 258 -33.94 -0.81 11.66
CA ASP A 258 -32.58 -0.67 12.20
C ASP A 258 -31.87 0.58 11.63
N ALA A 259 -32.47 1.74 11.91
CA ALA A 259 -32.00 3.02 11.38
C ALA A 259 -30.57 3.40 11.82
N ALA A 260 -30.14 2.96 13.02
CA ALA A 260 -28.83 3.26 13.56
C ALA A 260 -27.71 2.51 12.82
N THR A 261 -27.90 1.20 12.57
CA THR A 261 -26.94 0.42 11.77
C THR A 261 -26.87 0.94 10.35
N MET A 262 -28.01 1.30 9.76
CA MET A 262 -28.07 1.91 8.42
C MET A 262 -27.31 3.25 8.38
N ALA A 263 -27.52 4.15 9.34
CA ALA A 263 -26.80 5.42 9.39
C ALA A 263 -25.28 5.21 9.49
N GLY A 264 -24.83 4.26 10.33
CA GLY A 264 -23.41 3.87 10.43
C GLY A 264 -22.87 3.28 9.12
N ALA A 265 -23.66 2.47 8.41
CA ALA A 265 -23.31 1.93 7.11
C ALA A 265 -23.11 3.04 6.07
N LEU A 266 -24.08 3.96 5.95
CA LEU A 266 -24.01 5.10 5.04
C LEU A 266 -22.80 5.99 5.35
N GLN A 267 -22.48 6.22 6.63
CA GLN A 267 -21.30 6.97 7.03
C GLN A 267 -20.01 6.30 6.55
N VAL A 268 -19.88 4.98 6.69
CA VAL A 268 -18.73 4.23 6.16
C VAL A 268 -18.67 4.34 4.64
N LEU A 269 -19.80 4.13 3.94
CA LEU A 269 -19.85 4.23 2.48
C LEU A 269 -19.39 5.60 1.99
N ARG A 270 -19.91 6.67 2.61
CA ARG A 270 -19.54 8.05 2.30
C ARG A 270 -18.06 8.34 2.58
N ALA A 271 -17.53 7.91 3.72
CA ALA A 271 -16.14 8.15 4.09
C ALA A 271 -15.14 7.45 3.15
N ARG A 272 -15.38 6.18 2.82
CA ARG A 272 -14.46 5.40 1.96
C ARG A 272 -14.55 5.75 0.48
N SER A 273 -15.74 6.12 0.01
CA SER A 273 -15.94 6.48 -1.39
C SER A 273 -15.65 7.96 -1.68
N GLY A 274 -15.53 8.79 -0.65
CA GLY A 274 -15.41 10.25 -0.75
C GLY A 274 -16.72 10.95 -1.06
N SER A 275 -17.71 10.26 -1.66
CA SER A 275 -19.03 10.79 -1.92
C SER A 275 -20.07 9.68 -2.08
N LEU A 276 -21.19 9.80 -1.37
CA LEU A 276 -22.31 8.87 -1.37
C LEU A 276 -23.52 9.45 -2.08
N ALA A 277 -24.21 8.62 -2.87
CA ALA A 277 -25.53 8.92 -3.43
C ALA A 277 -26.64 8.02 -2.83
N LEU A 278 -27.82 8.58 -2.56
CA LEU A 278 -29.03 7.80 -2.32
C LEU A 278 -29.84 7.74 -3.62
N LEU A 279 -30.26 6.54 -4.01
CA LEU A 279 -31.08 6.29 -5.18
C LEU A 279 -32.48 5.92 -4.66
N LEU A 280 -33.40 6.88 -4.72
CA LEU A 280 -34.75 6.74 -4.19
C LEU A 280 -35.69 6.31 -5.31
N SER A 281 -36.05 5.04 -5.37
CA SER A 281 -37.02 4.54 -6.34
C SER A 281 -38.41 4.60 -5.74
N ASN A 282 -39.22 5.61 -6.09
CA ASN A 282 -40.57 5.80 -5.55
C ASN A 282 -40.64 6.01 -4.03
N VAL A 283 -39.60 6.64 -3.47
CA VAL A 283 -39.52 7.07 -2.06
C VAL A 283 -39.26 8.57 -2.05
N ARG A 284 -39.95 9.29 -1.16
CA ARG A 284 -39.73 10.73 -1.00
C ARG A 284 -38.61 10.99 0.01
N GLU A 285 -37.83 12.05 -0.22
CA GLU A 285 -36.68 12.37 0.62
C GLU A 285 -37.07 12.75 2.06
N ASP A 286 -38.28 13.31 2.27
CA ASP A 286 -38.82 13.65 3.59
C ASP A 286 -39.18 12.43 4.45
N GLU A 287 -39.23 11.23 3.86
CA GLU A 287 -39.46 9.97 4.57
C GLU A 287 -38.17 9.41 5.19
N LEU A 288 -37.00 9.96 4.84
CA LEU A 288 -35.71 9.49 5.33
C LEU A 288 -35.32 10.13 6.67
N PRO A 289 -34.71 9.38 7.60
CA PRO A 289 -34.11 9.94 8.80
C PRO A 289 -33.05 11.01 8.50
N ARG A 290 -32.99 12.07 9.32
CA ARG A 290 -32.07 13.20 9.11
C ARG A 290 -30.59 12.83 9.24
N ASP A 291 -30.29 11.75 9.94
CA ASP A 291 -28.95 11.22 10.14
C ASP A 291 -28.48 10.29 9.00
N TRP A 292 -29.36 9.96 8.04
CA TRP A 292 -29.00 9.27 6.80
C TRP A 292 -28.39 10.23 5.79
N VAL A 293 -27.18 10.71 6.11
CA VAL A 293 -26.51 11.77 5.35
C VAL A 293 -25.83 11.22 4.09
N ALA A 294 -26.20 11.76 2.94
CA ALA A 294 -25.52 11.55 1.65
C ALA A 294 -25.15 12.89 1.01
N ASP A 295 -24.24 12.86 0.04
CA ASP A 295 -23.83 14.07 -0.70
C ASP A 295 -24.77 14.38 -1.86
N HIS A 296 -25.49 13.36 -2.35
CA HIS A 296 -26.48 13.49 -3.42
C HIS A 296 -27.67 12.55 -3.19
N THR A 297 -28.86 13.03 -3.54
CA THR A 297 -30.09 12.24 -3.58
C THR A 297 -30.65 12.28 -5.00
N PHE A 298 -30.93 11.12 -5.58
CA PHE A 298 -31.53 10.99 -6.91
C PHE A 298 -32.87 10.26 -6.80
N ILE A 299 -33.94 10.91 -7.27
CA ILE A 299 -35.28 10.31 -7.31
C ILE A 299 -35.48 9.64 -8.66
N LEU A 300 -35.71 8.33 -8.65
CA LEU A 300 -35.87 7.48 -9.83
C LEU A 300 -37.34 7.11 -10.03
N ALA A 301 -37.85 7.29 -11.25
CA ALA A 301 -39.19 6.85 -11.60
C ALA A 301 -39.24 5.31 -11.81
N PRO A 302 -40.36 4.62 -11.50
CA PRO A 302 -40.46 3.16 -11.63
C PRO A 302 -40.24 2.64 -13.07
N GLN A 303 -40.65 3.43 -14.07
CA GLN A 303 -40.58 3.08 -15.49
C GLN A 303 -39.21 3.41 -16.10
N ALA A 304 -38.34 4.09 -15.35
CA ALA A 304 -37.10 4.70 -15.80
C ALA A 304 -35.86 3.79 -15.67
N LEU A 305 -36.04 2.59 -15.11
CA LEU A 305 -34.94 1.67 -14.83
C LEU A 305 -34.46 0.86 -16.04
N ALA A 306 -35.11 1.02 -17.19
CA ALA A 306 -34.75 0.35 -18.45
C ALA A 306 -34.46 1.35 -19.59
N GLY A 307 -34.26 2.64 -19.28
CA GLY A 307 -34.04 3.71 -20.25
C GLY A 307 -32.83 4.58 -19.90
N SER A 308 -32.16 5.12 -20.93
CA SER A 308 -30.92 5.89 -20.77
C SER A 308 -31.11 7.30 -20.20
N GLU A 309 -32.21 7.98 -20.53
CA GLU A 309 -32.42 9.39 -20.12
C GLU A 309 -32.63 9.58 -18.61
N PRO A 310 -33.49 8.80 -17.92
CA PRO A 310 -33.76 9.04 -16.51
C PRO A 310 -32.56 8.81 -15.58
N LEU A 311 -31.58 8.02 -16.04
CA LEU A 311 -30.35 7.72 -15.30
C LEU A 311 -29.21 8.68 -15.64
N LEU A 312 -29.41 9.60 -16.59
CA LEU A 312 -28.39 10.56 -17.02
C LEU A 312 -27.79 11.39 -15.87
N PRO A 313 -28.56 11.90 -14.89
CA PRO A 313 -27.99 12.61 -13.75
C PRO A 313 -27.04 11.73 -12.92
N VAL A 314 -27.44 10.48 -12.65
CA VAL A 314 -26.64 9.51 -11.89
C VAL A 314 -25.38 9.14 -12.68
N ARG A 315 -25.50 8.91 -13.99
CA ARG A 315 -24.34 8.62 -14.86
C ARG A 315 -23.36 9.79 -14.94
N THR A 316 -23.85 11.01 -15.03
CA THR A 316 -23.01 12.22 -15.06
C THR A 316 -22.24 12.37 -13.75
N TRP A 317 -22.93 12.18 -12.63
CA TRP A 317 -22.33 12.16 -11.29
C TRP A 317 -21.24 11.08 -11.15
N LEU A 318 -21.50 9.88 -11.67
CA LEU A 318 -20.59 8.74 -11.62
C LEU A 318 -19.38 8.93 -12.55
N ALA A 319 -19.59 9.48 -13.74
CA ALA A 319 -18.54 9.77 -14.72
C ALA A 319 -17.53 10.78 -14.18
N GLY A 320 -17.98 11.82 -13.48
CA GLY A 320 -17.11 12.81 -12.83
C GLY A 320 -16.23 12.25 -11.71
N ARG A 321 -16.44 11.01 -11.28
CA ARG A 321 -15.66 10.31 -10.23
C ARG A 321 -14.75 9.23 -10.79
N GLN A 322 -14.83 8.95 -12.09
CA GLN A 322 -13.93 7.99 -12.71
C GLN A 322 -12.56 8.64 -12.93
N PRO A 323 -11.46 7.91 -12.70
CA PRO A 323 -10.15 8.38 -13.08
C PRO A 323 -10.08 8.48 -14.61
N ARG A 324 -9.13 9.26 -15.11
CA ARG A 324 -8.90 9.37 -16.57
C ARG A 324 -8.57 7.99 -17.16
N GLY A 325 -9.03 7.76 -18.39
CA GLY A 325 -8.95 6.47 -19.08
C GLY A 325 -7.55 5.84 -19.02
N GLY A 326 -7.51 4.55 -18.71
CA GLY A 326 -6.27 3.76 -18.64
C GLY A 326 -5.42 3.89 -17.36
N SER A 327 -5.80 4.76 -16.40
CA SER A 327 -5.08 4.85 -15.12
C SER A 327 -5.55 3.79 -14.11
N ARG A 328 -4.63 3.14 -13.39
CA ARG A 328 -4.98 2.30 -12.24
C ARG A 328 -5.19 3.16 -11.02
N SER A 329 -6.25 2.89 -10.27
CA SER A 329 -6.53 3.60 -9.02
C SER A 329 -6.14 2.74 -7.83
N VAL A 330 -5.47 3.34 -6.85
CA VAL A 330 -5.14 2.66 -5.59
C VAL A 330 -5.64 3.52 -4.43
N GLY A 331 -6.30 2.85 -3.48
CA GLY A 331 -6.83 3.49 -2.28
C GLY A 331 -5.76 3.71 -1.22
N VAL A 332 -5.50 4.97 -0.85
CA VAL A 332 -4.62 5.34 0.26
C VAL A 332 -5.46 5.70 1.49
N PRO A 333 -5.37 4.93 2.59
CA PRO A 333 -6.06 5.26 3.84
C PRO A 333 -5.53 6.56 4.45
N VAL A 334 -6.44 7.45 4.85
CA VAL A 334 -6.10 8.71 5.53
C VAL A 334 -6.96 8.90 6.79
N CYS A 335 -6.33 9.27 7.90
CA CYS A 335 -7.00 9.64 9.14
C CYS A 335 -6.63 11.08 9.54
N ILE A 336 -7.61 11.84 10.05
CA ILE A 336 -7.41 13.20 10.55
C ILE A 336 -7.63 13.19 12.06
N VAL A 337 -6.60 13.56 12.81
CA VAL A 337 -6.63 13.75 14.26
C VAL A 337 -6.68 15.25 14.53
N ALA A 338 -7.90 15.78 14.55
CA ALA A 338 -8.18 17.17 14.89
C ALA A 338 -9.48 17.23 15.73
N MET A 339 -9.65 18.29 16.51
CA MET A 339 -10.90 18.57 17.20
C MET A 339 -12.01 18.92 16.20
N THR A 340 -13.23 18.57 16.56
CA THR A 340 -14.44 19.22 16.05
C THR A 340 -14.73 20.51 16.82
N ARG A 341 -15.67 21.33 16.34
CA ARG A 341 -16.14 22.51 17.08
C ARG A 341 -16.66 22.14 18.47
N ALA A 342 -17.42 21.04 18.58
CA ALA A 342 -17.97 20.59 19.85
C ALA A 342 -16.86 20.16 20.84
N GLU A 343 -15.81 19.50 20.37
CA GLU A 343 -14.67 19.10 21.20
C GLU A 343 -13.80 20.30 21.61
N LEU A 344 -13.69 21.32 20.75
CA LEU A 344 -13.09 22.59 21.15
C LEU A 344 -13.89 23.25 22.28
N ASP A 345 -15.22 23.30 22.14
CA ASP A 345 -16.09 23.91 23.15
C ASP A 345 -15.98 23.15 24.48
N GLN A 346 -15.82 21.82 24.45
CA GLN A 346 -15.50 21.00 25.61
C GLN A 346 -14.14 21.36 26.21
N LEU A 347 -13.09 21.44 25.39
CA LEU A 347 -11.75 21.81 25.86
C LEU A 347 -11.70 23.22 26.45
N GLU A 348 -12.52 24.16 25.99
CA GLU A 348 -12.55 25.52 26.53
C GLU A 348 -13.43 25.66 27.78
N ASN A 349 -14.55 24.95 27.85
CA ASN A 349 -15.61 25.26 28.82
C ASN A 349 -16.03 24.11 29.73
N ASP A 350 -15.64 22.86 29.47
CA ASP A 350 -16.05 21.71 30.27
C ASP A 350 -15.08 21.45 31.44
N PRO A 351 -15.50 21.65 32.71
CA PRO A 351 -14.66 21.42 33.87
C PRO A 351 -14.20 19.97 34.01
N ALA A 352 -14.99 19.00 33.52
CA ALA A 352 -14.62 17.58 33.56
C ALA A 352 -13.44 17.29 32.60
N VAL A 353 -13.35 18.01 31.49
CA VAL A 353 -12.21 17.93 30.57
C VAL A 353 -10.98 18.59 31.19
N HIS A 354 -11.13 19.77 31.81
CA HIS A 354 -10.02 20.45 32.48
C HIS A 354 -9.44 19.65 33.65
N ALA A 355 -10.29 18.96 34.42
CA ALA A 355 -9.86 18.12 35.54
C ALA A 355 -8.95 16.95 35.11
N ARG A 356 -8.96 16.57 33.82
CA ARG A 356 -8.09 15.53 33.26
C ARG A 356 -6.74 16.07 32.76
N LEU A 357 -6.53 17.38 32.78
CA LEU A 357 -5.26 18.01 32.45
C LEU A 357 -4.41 18.16 33.71
N THR A 358 -3.13 17.79 33.63
CA THR A 358 -2.17 18.09 34.70
C THR A 358 -1.94 19.60 34.81
N GLY A 359 -1.48 20.08 35.97
CA GLY A 359 -1.20 21.52 36.16
C GLY A 359 -0.20 22.08 35.14
N ALA A 360 0.81 21.29 34.74
CA ALA A 360 1.74 21.66 33.68
C ALA A 360 1.05 21.77 32.31
N GLU A 361 0.16 20.84 31.97
CA GLU A 361 -0.58 20.89 30.71
C GLU A 361 -1.55 22.07 30.63
N GLN A 362 -2.22 22.40 31.73
CA GLN A 362 -3.08 23.58 31.82
C GLN A 362 -2.27 24.87 31.62
N GLN A 363 -1.10 24.96 32.27
CA GLN A 363 -0.20 26.09 32.12
C GLN A 363 0.29 26.23 30.66
N HIS A 364 0.78 25.15 30.04
CA HIS A 364 1.22 25.18 28.64
C HIS A 364 0.08 25.56 27.69
N TYR A 365 -1.14 25.09 27.94
CA TYR A 365 -2.29 25.47 27.14
C TYR A 365 -2.59 26.97 27.26
N ALA A 366 -2.51 27.52 28.48
CA ALA A 366 -2.66 28.96 28.71
C ALA A 366 -1.54 29.79 28.06
N ASP A 367 -0.29 29.33 28.10
CA ASP A 367 0.85 29.94 27.42
C ASP A 367 0.64 29.96 25.89
N LEU A 368 0.21 28.83 25.32
CA LEU A 368 -0.12 28.71 23.90
C LEU A 368 -1.23 29.68 23.49
N LYS A 369 -2.32 29.77 24.26
CA LYS A 369 -3.42 30.70 23.96
C LYS A 369 -2.96 32.15 23.98
N ARG A 370 -2.09 32.53 24.91
CA ARG A 370 -1.50 33.88 24.96
C ARG A 370 -0.64 34.15 23.72
N ALA A 371 0.26 33.22 23.37
CA ALA A 371 1.12 33.36 22.19
C ALA A 371 0.31 33.50 20.88
N LEU A 372 -0.78 32.73 20.74
CA LEU A 372 -1.67 32.82 19.58
C LEU A 372 -2.40 34.16 19.53
N ALA A 373 -2.83 34.69 20.68
CA ALA A 373 -3.48 35.99 20.76
C ALA A 373 -2.51 37.14 20.44
N ASP A 374 -1.27 37.07 20.92
CA ASP A 374 -0.23 38.08 20.67
C ASP A 374 0.11 38.21 19.18
N GLU A 375 0.03 37.10 18.43
CA GLU A 375 0.23 37.05 16.98
C GLU A 375 -1.05 37.30 16.17
N GLY A 376 -2.19 37.55 16.84
CA GLY A 376 -3.48 37.81 16.19
C GLY A 376 -4.05 36.60 15.43
N ILE A 377 -3.68 35.37 15.81
CA ILE A 377 -4.10 34.14 15.14
C ILE A 377 -5.45 33.68 15.69
N ASP A 378 -6.51 33.77 14.88
CA ASP A 378 -7.81 33.15 15.18
C ASP A 378 -7.75 31.63 14.93
N TRP A 379 -7.13 30.93 15.87
CA TRP A 379 -6.96 29.49 15.81
C TRP A 379 -8.28 28.71 16.00
N GLN A 380 -9.27 29.30 16.67
CA GLN A 380 -10.54 28.65 16.95
C GLN A 380 -11.42 28.53 15.70
N ALA A 381 -11.42 29.52 14.80
CA ALA A 381 -12.18 29.48 13.54
C ALA A 381 -11.81 28.31 12.60
N ARG A 382 -10.70 27.61 12.88
CA ARG A 382 -10.20 26.48 12.12
C ARG A 382 -11.00 25.18 12.32
N TYR A 383 -11.72 25.05 13.43
CA TYR A 383 -12.49 23.85 13.77
C TYR A 383 -13.96 23.96 13.38
N HIS A 384 -14.51 22.87 12.85
CA HIS A 384 -15.86 22.82 12.27
C HIS A 384 -16.63 21.62 12.83
N ASP A 385 -17.87 21.45 12.39
CA ASP A 385 -18.72 20.29 12.67
C ASP A 385 -18.09 18.94 12.31
N SER A 386 -17.21 18.90 11.31
CA SER A 386 -16.49 17.70 10.89
C SER A 386 -14.98 17.92 10.81
N ARG A 387 -14.20 16.90 11.20
CA ARG A 387 -12.73 16.86 11.04
C ARG A 387 -12.26 17.03 9.60
N HIS A 388 -13.07 16.65 8.61
CA HIS A 388 -12.77 16.88 7.19
C HIS A 388 -12.74 18.37 6.81
N ARG A 389 -13.39 19.21 7.60
CA ARG A 389 -13.45 20.66 7.40
C ARG A 389 -12.42 21.42 8.24
N TRP A 390 -11.63 20.72 9.06
CA TRP A 390 -10.52 21.32 9.78
C TRP A 390 -9.56 22.01 8.81
N ARG A 391 -9.11 23.21 9.17
CA ARG A 391 -8.24 24.05 8.33
C ARG A 391 -6.82 24.09 8.92
N PRO A 392 -5.77 23.65 8.20
CA PRO A 392 -4.38 23.87 8.60
C PRO A 392 -4.06 25.36 8.79
N PHE A 393 -3.00 25.67 9.56
CA PHE A 393 -2.56 27.05 9.72
C PHE A 393 -2.07 27.66 8.41
N HIS A 394 -2.27 28.97 8.27
CA HIS A 394 -1.89 29.74 7.08
C HIS A 394 -2.46 29.15 5.78
N SER A 395 -3.65 28.56 5.87
CA SER A 395 -4.39 28.11 4.70
C SER A 395 -5.26 29.22 4.14
N ASP A 396 -5.37 29.30 2.81
CA ASP A 396 -6.23 30.27 2.11
C ASP A 396 -7.72 29.89 2.22
N GLY A 397 -8.17 29.47 3.41
CA GLY A 397 -9.53 28.99 3.70
C GLY A 397 -9.79 27.52 3.32
N HIS A 398 -8.82 26.85 2.71
CA HIS A 398 -8.92 25.44 2.32
C HIS A 398 -8.98 24.51 3.54
N SER A 399 -9.85 23.50 3.48
CA SER A 399 -9.80 22.43 4.48
C SER A 399 -8.66 21.46 4.20
N VAL A 400 -8.23 20.73 5.23
CA VAL A 400 -7.24 19.65 5.10
C VAL A 400 -7.62 18.64 4.04
N ARG A 401 -8.94 18.35 3.91
CA ARG A 401 -9.47 17.42 2.93
C ARG A 401 -9.26 17.94 1.51
N MET A 402 -9.60 19.20 1.25
CA MET A 402 -9.39 19.83 -0.06
C MET A 402 -7.92 19.82 -0.45
N ILE A 403 -7.04 20.25 0.47
CA ILE A 403 -5.59 20.26 0.23
C ILE A 403 -5.08 18.85 -0.12
N ALA A 404 -5.49 17.84 0.65
CA ALA A 404 -5.06 16.46 0.42
C ALA A 404 -5.58 15.89 -0.90
N GLU A 405 -6.86 16.12 -1.23
CA GLU A 405 -7.48 15.68 -2.50
C GLU A 405 -6.81 16.36 -3.71
N GLU A 406 -6.57 17.67 -3.65
CA GLU A 406 -5.83 18.41 -4.69
C GLU A 406 -4.43 17.84 -4.94
N ILE A 407 -3.70 17.52 -3.88
CA ILE A 407 -2.35 16.94 -3.99
C ILE A 407 -2.41 15.51 -4.50
N ALA A 408 -3.38 14.70 -4.08
CA ALA A 408 -3.56 13.34 -4.59
C ALA A 408 -3.83 13.34 -6.11
N ASP A 409 -4.69 14.25 -6.57
CA ASP A 409 -4.95 14.47 -8.00
C ASP A 409 -3.69 14.94 -8.74
N ALA A 410 -2.94 15.88 -8.16
CA ALA A 410 -1.71 16.40 -8.75
C ALA A 410 -0.59 15.35 -8.86
N VAL A 411 -0.45 14.48 -7.85
CA VAL A 411 0.50 13.36 -7.85
C VAL A 411 0.20 12.41 -9.01
N GLY A 412 -1.09 12.10 -9.24
CA GLY A 412 -1.52 11.29 -10.39
C GLY A 412 -1.16 11.91 -11.75
N LEU A 413 -1.10 13.25 -11.84
CA LEU A 413 -0.80 13.99 -13.08
C LEU A 413 0.69 14.19 -13.33
N ARG A 414 1.51 14.35 -12.27
CA ARG A 414 2.91 14.82 -12.36
C ARG A 414 3.97 13.77 -12.02
N GLY A 415 3.58 12.55 -11.66
CA GLY A 415 4.51 11.48 -11.28
C GLY A 415 5.57 11.12 -12.35
N GLN A 416 6.59 10.34 -11.94
CA GLN A 416 7.54 9.70 -12.86
C GLN A 416 6.81 8.73 -13.82
N VAL A 417 7.42 8.31 -14.93
CA VAL A 417 6.78 7.49 -15.99
C VAL A 417 6.04 6.25 -15.45
N GLN A 418 6.51 5.62 -14.37
CA GLN A 418 5.84 4.48 -13.71
C GLN A 418 4.63 4.86 -12.82
N GLN A 419 4.59 6.09 -12.31
CA GLN A 419 3.49 6.65 -11.49
C GLN A 419 2.47 7.45 -12.32
N ARG A 420 2.80 7.89 -13.55
CA ARG A 420 1.88 8.59 -14.48
C ARG A 420 0.64 7.79 -14.89
N GLN A 421 0.67 6.48 -14.69
CA GLN A 421 -0.48 5.59 -14.96
C GLN A 421 -1.29 5.31 -13.69
N ARG A 422 -1.03 5.99 -12.57
CA ARG A 422 -1.63 5.65 -11.27
C ARG A 422 -2.30 6.84 -10.63
N HIS A 423 -3.60 6.70 -10.40
CA HIS A 423 -4.43 7.66 -9.71
C HIS A 423 -4.46 7.34 -8.21
N VAL A 424 -4.08 8.30 -7.37
CA VAL A 424 -4.13 8.17 -5.91
C VAL A 424 -5.53 8.52 -5.44
N ARG A 425 -6.26 7.55 -4.89
CA ARG A 425 -7.58 7.79 -4.33
C ARG A 425 -7.48 7.80 -2.81
N LEU A 426 -7.72 8.95 -2.18
CA LEU A 426 -7.78 9.01 -0.72
C LEU A 426 -9.03 8.30 -0.21
N GLN A 427 -8.87 7.51 0.85
CA GLN A 427 -9.94 6.78 1.51
C GLN A 427 -9.94 7.18 2.98
N TRP A 428 -10.99 7.87 3.41
CA TRP A 428 -11.01 8.51 4.71
C TRP A 428 -11.45 7.56 5.81
N TYR A 429 -10.72 7.56 6.93
CA TYR A 429 -10.99 6.80 8.15
C TYR A 429 -11.25 7.77 9.31
N PRO A 430 -12.53 8.10 9.59
CA PRO A 430 -12.89 9.09 10.60
C PRO A 430 -12.44 8.68 12.01
N PHE A 431 -11.63 9.53 12.64
CA PHE A 431 -11.09 9.29 13.98
C PHE A 431 -12.17 9.07 15.05
N ASP A 432 -13.39 9.58 14.81
CA ASP A 432 -14.61 9.34 15.59
C ASP A 432 -14.84 7.87 15.94
N ALA A 433 -14.54 6.94 15.03
CA ALA A 433 -14.70 5.51 15.28
C ALA A 433 -13.76 5.00 16.39
N LEU A 434 -12.56 5.58 16.49
CA LEU A 434 -11.60 5.25 17.56
C LEU A 434 -12.01 5.92 18.87
N VAL A 435 -12.49 7.17 18.83
CA VAL A 435 -12.97 7.89 20.01
C VAL A 435 -14.16 7.18 20.65
N LYS A 436 -15.10 6.70 19.83
CA LYS A 436 -16.27 5.90 20.28
C LYS A 436 -15.92 4.48 20.71
N ASN A 437 -14.66 4.05 20.53
CA ASN A 437 -14.19 2.68 20.75
C ASN A 437 -15.07 1.63 20.05
N ASP A 438 -15.38 1.87 18.77
CA ASP A 438 -16.18 0.97 17.95
C ASP A 438 -15.48 -0.38 17.77
N ALA A 439 -16.03 -1.42 18.39
CA ALA A 439 -15.46 -2.76 18.41
C ALA A 439 -15.37 -3.39 17.02
N LEU A 440 -16.37 -3.14 16.16
CA LEU A 440 -16.46 -3.72 14.82
C LEU A 440 -15.42 -3.11 13.88
N LEU A 441 -15.14 -1.81 14.03
CA LEU A 441 -14.15 -1.12 13.20
C LEU A 441 -12.71 -1.27 13.70
N ARG A 442 -12.50 -1.69 14.96
CA ARG A 442 -11.16 -1.79 15.57
C ARG A 442 -10.18 -2.64 14.75
N ARG A 443 -10.65 -3.76 14.18
CA ARG A 443 -9.84 -4.63 13.31
C ARG A 443 -9.46 -3.92 12.01
N THR A 444 -10.39 -3.18 11.42
CA THR A 444 -10.14 -2.36 10.21
C THR A 444 -9.05 -1.33 10.45
N TYR A 445 -9.09 -0.62 11.57
CA TYR A 445 -8.06 0.37 11.94
C TYR A 445 -6.67 -0.25 12.13
N ARG A 446 -6.58 -1.43 12.74
CA ARG A 446 -5.32 -2.18 12.84
C ARG A 446 -4.82 -2.63 11.47
N ALA A 447 -5.71 -3.12 10.61
CA ALA A 447 -5.35 -3.59 9.28
C ALA A 447 -4.79 -2.46 8.41
N ILE A 448 -5.38 -1.26 8.44
CA ILE A 448 -4.84 -0.13 7.67
C ILE A 448 -3.51 0.38 8.23
N ALA A 449 -3.33 0.38 9.55
CA ALA A 449 -2.06 0.77 10.14
C ALA A 449 -0.94 -0.22 9.78
N LYS A 450 -1.25 -1.53 9.73
CA LYS A 450 -0.33 -2.57 9.26
C LYS A 450 -0.05 -2.51 7.76
N ALA A 451 -1.02 -2.09 6.95
CA ALA A 451 -0.81 -1.97 5.50
C ALA A 451 -0.05 -0.68 5.13
N GLY A 452 -0.19 0.36 5.95
CA GLY A 452 0.32 1.70 5.71
C GLY A 452 -0.82 2.69 5.47
N CYS A 453 -0.78 3.81 6.17
CA CYS A 453 -1.75 4.89 6.05
C CYS A 453 -1.10 6.25 6.30
N VAL A 454 -1.82 7.32 5.96
CA VAL A 454 -1.43 8.70 6.26
C VAL A 454 -2.26 9.21 7.43
N VAL A 455 -1.60 9.81 8.41
CA VAL A 455 -2.24 10.40 9.59
C VAL A 455 -1.85 11.88 9.71
N LEU A 456 -2.87 12.72 9.70
CA LEU A 456 -2.74 14.18 9.75
C LEU A 456 -3.14 14.64 11.15
N VAL A 457 -2.23 15.24 11.90
CA VAL A 457 -2.43 15.56 13.33
C VAL A 457 -2.37 17.06 13.56
N ASP A 458 -3.38 17.62 14.23
CA ASP A 458 -3.36 19.00 14.73
C ASP A 458 -2.78 19.01 16.15
N GLU A 459 -1.66 19.73 16.37
CA GLU A 459 -0.98 19.71 17.66
C GLU A 459 -1.80 20.33 18.79
N ILE A 460 -2.60 21.36 18.50
CA ILE A 460 -3.50 21.97 19.48
C ILE A 460 -4.56 20.96 19.93
N SER A 461 -5.06 20.13 19.01
CA SER A 461 -6.04 19.10 19.32
C SER A 461 -5.53 18.04 20.31
N LEU A 462 -4.22 17.88 20.47
CA LEU A 462 -3.62 16.98 21.47
C LEU A 462 -3.67 17.54 22.90
N PHE A 463 -4.11 18.79 23.09
CA PHE A 463 -4.47 19.27 24.43
C PHE A 463 -5.78 18.66 24.90
N HIS A 464 -6.69 18.24 24.00
CA HIS A 464 -7.89 17.53 24.39
C HIS A 464 -7.54 16.11 24.91
N PRO A 465 -7.78 15.79 26.20
CA PRO A 465 -7.36 14.52 26.82
C PRO A 465 -7.87 13.28 26.08
N THR A 466 -9.16 13.25 25.75
CA THR A 466 -9.75 12.14 25.00
C THR A 466 -9.05 11.92 23.65
N LEU A 467 -8.85 12.97 22.85
CA LEU A 467 -8.21 12.81 21.54
C LEU A 467 -6.74 12.38 21.67
N ARG A 468 -6.01 12.97 22.62
CA ARG A 468 -4.63 12.61 22.91
C ARG A 468 -4.50 11.14 23.29
N GLU A 469 -5.26 10.69 24.29
CA GLU A 469 -5.23 9.31 24.76
C GLU A 469 -5.69 8.32 23.69
N THR A 470 -6.75 8.66 22.93
CA THR A 470 -7.20 7.82 21.82
C THR A 470 -6.12 7.70 20.76
N PHE A 471 -5.41 8.79 20.42
CA PHE A 471 -4.35 8.76 19.42
C PHE A 471 -3.14 7.95 19.90
N GLN A 472 -2.66 8.19 21.11
CA GLN A 472 -1.53 7.49 21.72
C GLN A 472 -1.77 5.98 21.85
N ASN A 473 -3.02 5.58 22.14
CA ASN A 473 -3.42 4.17 22.24
C ASN A 473 -3.91 3.59 20.91
N SER A 474 -3.91 4.37 19.83
CA SER A 474 -4.34 3.90 18.51
C SER A 474 -3.27 3.04 17.84
N PRO A 475 -3.65 2.21 16.85
CA PRO A 475 -2.68 1.49 16.02
C PRO A 475 -1.72 2.38 15.20
N PHE A 476 -1.91 3.72 15.21
CA PHE A 476 -1.17 4.66 14.38
C PHE A 476 0.12 5.18 15.03
N PHE A 477 0.12 5.41 16.34
CA PHE A 477 1.10 6.27 17.03
C PHE A 477 2.55 5.76 16.95
N ASN A 478 2.76 4.44 17.13
CA ASN A 478 4.08 3.80 17.13
C ASN A 478 4.20 2.79 16.00
N ASN A 479 3.91 3.22 14.77
CA ASN A 479 3.93 2.33 13.62
C ASN A 479 4.75 2.96 12.48
N GLU A 480 5.88 2.34 12.15
CA GLU A 480 6.82 2.76 11.10
C GLU A 480 6.18 2.78 9.70
N LEU A 481 5.10 2.02 9.48
CA LEU A 481 4.37 1.97 8.22
C LEU A 481 3.38 3.13 8.08
N VAL A 482 3.08 3.84 9.16
CA VAL A 482 2.17 4.98 9.16
C VAL A 482 2.94 6.25 8.87
N ALA A 483 2.60 6.94 7.79
CA ALA A 483 3.11 8.27 7.51
C ALA A 483 2.38 9.30 8.38
N ILE A 484 3.11 10.07 9.19
CA ILE A 484 2.56 11.01 10.16
C ILE A 484 3.07 12.40 9.85
N VAL A 485 2.15 13.37 9.86
CA VAL A 485 2.51 14.79 9.88
C VAL A 485 1.76 15.51 10.99
N THR A 486 2.47 16.33 11.76
CA THR A 486 1.84 17.24 12.73
C THR A 486 1.84 18.66 12.21
N VAL A 487 0.70 19.33 12.38
CA VAL A 487 0.46 20.71 11.96
C VAL A 487 0.43 21.56 13.22
N SER A 488 1.29 22.57 13.23
CA SER A 488 1.53 23.45 14.37
C SER A 488 1.20 24.90 14.00
N PRO A 489 0.80 25.75 14.96
CA PRO A 489 0.61 27.18 14.70
C PRO A 489 1.87 27.94 14.31
N PHE A 490 3.06 27.43 14.68
CA PHE A 490 4.34 28.12 14.49
C PHE A 490 5.28 27.30 13.62
N ASP A 491 6.10 27.97 12.81
CA ASP A 491 7.22 27.33 12.11
C ASP A 491 8.40 27.11 13.09
N PRO A 492 9.16 26.00 12.94
CA PRO A 492 10.35 25.72 13.73
C PRO A 492 11.41 26.81 13.49
N GLY A 493 11.90 27.46 14.55
CA GLY A 493 12.81 28.61 14.52
C GLY A 493 12.32 29.89 15.22
N ARG A 494 11.18 29.88 15.95
CA ARG A 494 10.71 31.01 16.78
C ARG A 494 10.92 30.70 18.28
N GLU A 495 12.08 31.11 18.81
CA GLU A 495 12.69 30.68 20.08
C GLU A 495 11.78 30.63 21.34
N LYS A 496 10.79 31.52 21.51
CA LYS A 496 10.03 31.60 22.78
C LYS A 496 8.81 30.69 22.87
N VAL A 497 8.16 30.39 21.76
CA VAL A 497 6.92 29.58 21.72
C VAL A 497 7.22 28.14 21.31
N GLU A 498 8.28 27.97 20.51
CA GLU A 498 8.84 26.66 20.17
C GLU A 498 9.25 25.88 21.41
N ALA A 499 9.98 26.46 22.36
CA ALA A 499 10.40 25.74 23.57
C ALA A 499 9.22 25.17 24.39
N VAL A 500 8.08 25.87 24.41
CA VAL A 500 6.87 25.44 25.14
C VAL A 500 6.13 24.33 24.40
N LEU A 501 6.03 24.44 23.07
CA LEU A 501 5.37 23.44 22.23
C LEU A 501 6.25 22.21 22.01
N GLU A 502 7.54 22.37 21.80
CA GLU A 502 8.50 21.30 21.57
C GLU A 502 8.58 20.37 22.80
N ASP A 503 8.65 20.91 24.02
CA ASP A 503 8.73 20.10 25.23
C ASP A 503 7.40 19.39 25.58
N ALA A 504 6.26 19.98 25.22
CA ALA A 504 4.94 19.36 25.35
C ALA A 504 4.68 18.32 24.25
N THR A 505 5.03 18.62 23.00
CA THR A 505 4.88 17.76 21.83
C THR A 505 5.83 16.58 21.91
N ARG A 506 7.09 16.77 22.32
CA ARG A 506 8.05 15.68 22.56
C ARG A 506 7.54 14.69 23.62
N ARG A 507 6.93 15.19 24.71
CA ARG A 507 6.32 14.32 25.73
C ARG A 507 5.09 13.57 25.22
N ARG A 508 4.26 14.20 24.39
CA ARG A 508 3.00 13.62 23.88
C ARG A 508 3.19 12.72 22.68
N LEU A 509 4.23 12.95 21.88
CA LEU A 509 4.52 12.32 20.60
C LEU A 509 5.89 11.61 20.58
N ALA A 510 6.35 11.06 21.71
CA ALA A 510 7.70 10.51 21.84
C ALA A 510 8.10 9.58 20.68
N GLY A 511 7.24 8.63 20.28
CA GLY A 511 7.54 7.73 19.16
C GLY A 511 7.59 8.40 17.78
N ALA A 512 6.78 9.44 17.54
CA ALA A 512 6.89 10.23 16.31
C ALA A 512 8.11 11.17 16.35
N PHE A 513 8.49 11.66 17.54
CA PHE A 513 9.68 12.46 17.74
C PHE A 513 10.95 11.65 17.46
N ASP A 514 11.04 10.41 17.94
CA ASP A 514 12.18 9.53 17.66
C ASP A 514 12.30 9.27 16.15
N ARG A 515 11.18 8.96 15.48
CA ARG A 515 11.16 8.79 14.01
C ARG A 515 11.64 10.03 13.25
N TYR A 516 11.25 11.22 13.70
CA TYR A 516 11.63 12.49 13.06
C TYR A 516 13.08 12.89 13.35
N ALA A 517 13.47 12.92 14.63
CA ALA A 517 14.73 13.53 15.08
C ALA A 517 15.89 12.53 15.22
N VAL A 518 15.60 11.23 15.37
CA VAL A 518 16.62 10.17 15.53
C VAL A 518 16.73 9.34 14.26
N ASP A 519 15.61 8.84 13.74
CA ASP A 519 15.62 7.94 12.57
C ASP A 519 15.61 8.70 11.23
N PHE A 520 15.31 10.01 11.24
CA PHE A 520 15.14 10.85 10.06
C PHE A 520 14.17 10.25 9.02
N ASP A 521 13.08 9.65 9.50
CA ASP A 521 12.09 9.01 8.67
C ASP A 521 11.37 10.05 7.78
N PRO A 522 11.52 10.00 6.44
CA PRO A 522 10.87 10.96 5.54
C PRO A 522 9.34 10.83 5.51
N GLN A 523 8.77 9.79 6.13
CA GLN A 523 7.32 9.64 6.34
C GLN A 523 6.86 10.20 7.68
N CYS A 524 7.73 10.79 8.50
CA CYS A 524 7.39 11.43 9.76
C CYS A 524 7.87 12.88 9.77
N GLU A 525 6.95 13.84 9.75
CA GLU A 525 7.27 15.27 9.80
C GLU A 525 6.54 15.93 10.96
N LEU A 526 7.25 16.74 11.74
CA LEU A 526 6.69 17.43 12.90
C LEU A 526 6.69 18.95 12.72
N ALA A 527 5.81 19.62 13.46
CA ALA A 527 5.72 21.07 13.55
C ALA A 527 5.63 21.77 12.18
N VAL A 528 4.74 21.30 11.31
CA VAL A 528 4.49 21.95 10.02
C VAL A 528 3.65 23.20 10.25
N GLY A 529 4.28 24.37 10.15
CA GLY A 529 3.69 25.68 10.44
C GLY A 529 2.91 26.33 9.29
N ASN A 530 3.05 25.84 8.05
CA ASN A 530 2.44 26.50 6.88
C ASN A 530 1.95 25.53 5.78
N GLU A 531 0.97 25.99 4.99
CA GLU A 531 0.34 25.21 3.91
C GLU A 531 1.34 24.70 2.87
N ARG A 532 2.38 25.49 2.53
CA ARG A 532 3.37 25.11 1.50
C ARG A 532 4.19 23.89 1.92
N ARG A 533 4.69 23.87 3.16
CA ARG A 533 5.41 22.71 3.72
C ARG A 533 4.49 21.51 3.81
N PHE A 534 3.25 21.70 4.25
CA PHE A 534 2.25 20.63 4.34
C PHE A 534 1.95 20.01 2.96
N ARG A 535 1.70 20.83 1.93
CA ARG A 535 1.50 20.38 0.54
C ARG A 535 2.72 19.65 0.00
N ARG A 536 3.93 20.15 0.26
CA ARG A 536 5.18 19.50 -0.17
C ARG A 536 5.34 18.14 0.49
N TRP A 537 5.07 18.03 1.78
CA TRP A 537 5.12 16.76 2.49
C TRP A 537 4.11 15.76 1.91
N LEU A 538 2.85 16.15 1.71
CA LEU A 538 1.83 15.29 1.08
C LEU A 538 2.26 14.80 -0.32
N HIS A 539 2.84 15.70 -1.13
CA HIS A 539 3.33 15.37 -2.46
C HIS A 539 4.46 14.32 -2.45
N CYS A 540 5.28 14.29 -1.40
CA CYS A 540 6.32 13.28 -1.21
C CYS A 540 5.80 11.99 -0.56
N SER A 541 4.94 12.11 0.45
CA SER A 541 4.50 10.99 1.28
C SER A 541 3.41 10.13 0.65
N LEU A 542 2.50 10.71 -0.14
CA LEU A 542 1.46 9.92 -0.82
C LEU A 542 2.04 8.87 -1.80
N PRO A 543 3.00 9.22 -2.69
CA PRO A 543 3.67 8.22 -3.53
C PRO A 543 4.43 7.14 -2.74
N ALA A 544 5.09 7.51 -1.65
CA ALA A 544 5.87 6.58 -0.83
C ALA A 544 4.96 5.59 -0.07
N THR A 545 3.88 6.09 0.53
CA THR A 545 2.83 5.27 1.15
C THR A 545 2.18 4.35 0.12
N LEU A 546 1.92 4.87 -1.09
CA LEU A 546 1.40 4.09 -2.20
C LEU A 546 2.33 2.93 -2.60
N LEU A 547 3.65 3.13 -2.61
CA LEU A 547 4.62 2.06 -2.89
C LEU A 547 4.61 0.98 -1.80
N ARG A 548 4.54 1.37 -0.52
CA ARG A 548 4.47 0.41 0.61
C ARG A 548 3.22 -0.48 0.54
N LEU A 549 2.08 0.08 0.17
CA LEU A 549 0.84 -0.68 -0.05
C LEU A 549 0.97 -1.73 -1.18
N GLN A 550 1.98 -1.61 -2.04
CA GLN A 550 2.24 -2.56 -3.14
C GLN A 550 3.25 -3.64 -2.74
N GLU A 551 4.19 -3.30 -1.88
CA GLU A 551 5.24 -4.17 -1.37
C GLU A 551 5.13 -4.25 0.15
N PRO A 552 4.07 -4.93 0.68
CA PRO A 552 3.91 -5.09 2.11
C PRO A 552 5.17 -5.77 2.66
N GLN A 553 5.80 -5.16 3.67
CA GLN A 553 6.93 -5.81 4.32
C GLN A 553 6.46 -7.14 4.92
N PRO A 554 7.28 -8.21 4.85
CA PRO A 554 6.92 -9.50 5.43
C PRO A 554 6.59 -9.33 6.92
N ASP A 555 5.40 -9.79 7.32
CA ASP A 555 4.93 -9.69 8.70
C ASP A 555 5.82 -10.57 9.60
N ARG A 556 6.76 -9.94 10.30
CA ARG A 556 7.66 -10.62 11.27
C ARG A 556 6.89 -11.29 12.41
N SER A 557 5.66 -10.85 12.71
CA SER A 557 4.81 -11.50 13.72
C SER A 557 4.15 -12.78 13.18
N ALA A 558 3.89 -12.86 11.87
CA ALA A 558 3.40 -14.09 11.23
C ALA A 558 4.49 -15.18 11.18
N LEU A 559 5.77 -14.80 11.06
CA LEU A 559 6.90 -15.72 11.21
C LEU A 559 6.96 -16.36 12.61
N GLY A 560 6.66 -15.59 13.66
CA GLY A 560 6.60 -16.11 15.03
C GLY A 560 5.41 -17.05 15.27
N ALA A 561 4.26 -16.76 14.66
CA ALA A 561 3.09 -17.64 14.73
C ALA A 561 3.31 -18.96 13.96
N LEU A 562 3.96 -18.89 12.80
CA LEU A 562 4.35 -20.06 12.01
C LEU A 562 5.41 -20.90 12.74
N ALA A 563 6.38 -20.27 13.40
CA ALA A 563 7.37 -20.98 14.24
C ALA A 563 6.72 -21.69 15.44
N ALA A 564 5.66 -21.10 16.01
CA ALA A 564 4.88 -21.71 17.08
C ALA A 564 4.00 -22.88 16.58
N GLU A 565 3.42 -22.79 15.39
CA GLU A 565 2.69 -23.89 14.74
C GLU A 565 3.60 -25.03 14.28
N LEU A 566 4.85 -24.73 13.90
CA LEU A 566 5.86 -25.69 13.50
C LEU A 566 6.58 -26.38 14.68
N GLY A 567 6.20 -26.05 15.92
CA GLY A 567 6.71 -26.72 17.13
C GLY A 567 8.18 -26.43 17.44
N GLU A 568 8.75 -25.32 16.94
CA GLU A 568 10.11 -24.91 17.28
C GLU A 568 10.13 -24.25 18.67
N GLY A 569 10.23 -25.09 19.69
CA GLY A 569 10.46 -24.66 21.06
C GLY A 569 11.79 -23.92 21.19
N GLY A 570 11.71 -22.64 21.59
CA GLY A 570 12.75 -21.97 22.38
C GLY A 570 13.93 -21.40 21.61
N LEU A 571 13.73 -20.27 20.93
CA LEU A 571 14.76 -19.24 20.82
C LEU A 571 14.30 -18.03 21.61
N GLN A 572 14.86 -17.84 22.80
CA GLN A 572 14.67 -16.60 23.55
C GLN A 572 15.15 -15.42 22.68
N PRO A 573 14.41 -14.29 22.64
CA PRO A 573 14.92 -13.08 22.01
C PRO A 573 16.22 -12.69 22.70
N LYS A 574 17.31 -12.56 21.91
CA LYS A 574 18.57 -12.00 22.42
C LYS A 574 18.27 -10.61 22.99
N PRO A 575 18.72 -10.29 24.22
CA PRO A 575 18.54 -8.95 24.76
C PRO A 575 19.29 -7.94 23.92
N ASP A 576 18.66 -6.77 23.75
CA ASP A 576 19.20 -5.62 23.04
C ASP A 576 20.63 -5.30 23.49
N TYR A 577 21.47 -4.96 22.51
CA TYR A 577 22.82 -4.43 22.74
C TYR A 577 22.72 -3.12 23.53
N GLY A 578 22.80 -3.23 24.86
CA GLY A 578 23.07 -2.11 25.76
C GLY A 578 24.47 -1.57 25.48
N TRP A 579 24.55 -0.31 25.04
CA TRP A 579 25.79 0.43 24.98
C TRP A 579 26.41 0.52 26.38
N GLY A 580 27.63 0.01 26.50
CA GLY A 580 28.39 -0.01 27.74
C GLY A 580 28.81 1.39 28.19
N GLY A 581 28.33 1.79 29.37
CA GLY A 581 28.94 2.85 30.18
C GLY A 581 30.13 2.28 30.95
N GLY A 582 31.32 2.37 30.38
CA GLY A 582 32.57 2.14 31.09
C GLY A 582 32.93 3.35 31.95
N GLY A 583 32.94 3.16 33.28
CA GLY A 583 33.50 4.11 34.24
C GLY A 583 34.10 3.37 35.41
N ARG A 584 35.42 3.17 35.38
CA ARG A 584 36.21 2.64 36.50
C ARG A 584 36.45 3.74 37.54
N ARG A 585 36.32 3.33 38.80
CA ARG A 585 36.69 3.97 40.08
C ARG A 585 35.69 4.94 40.67
#